data_AF-A0A318CG26-F1
#
_entry.id   AF-A0A318CG26-F1
#
_cell.length_a   1.000
_cell.length_b   1.000
_cell.length_c   1.000
_cell.angle_alpha   90.00
_cell.angle_beta   90.00
_cell.angle_gamma   90.00
#
_symmetry.space_group_name_H-M   'P 1'
#
loop_
_entity.id
_entity.type
_entity.pdbx_description
1 polymer ?
#
loop_
_entity_poly.entity_id
_entity_poly.type
_entity_poly.pdbx_seq_one_letter_code
_entity_poly.pdbx_strand_id
1 'polypeptide(L)'
;MKIFKNGNLMVATDDKGIIDCESEKAAGLYLEDTRFISRMVLKSSLPLRRLHSDFSWDGIEVRYLGLSKPEAPHFDIYVTESLRAEGNTLYTELTVRNYSAEDIEVSFEFEISCVFEDMFSVRGENDAYKGLDVSRTLSSSTTNNFEFESDFEKDIVENSLPALSMKIMSGGSSRLSGKLRLSKELKKEVIFKKMLSERPVRSWVS
;
A
#
# COMPACT_ATOMS: atom_id res chain seq x y z
N MET A 1 -2.79 8.70 -12.79
CA MET A 1 -1.70 7.90 -12.21
C MET A 1 -0.54 8.73 -11.64
N LYS A 2 0.00 8.32 -10.50
CA LYS A 2 1.27 8.79 -9.92
C LYS A 2 2.12 7.58 -9.50
N ILE A 3 3.43 7.69 -9.64
CA ILE A 3 4.38 6.58 -9.37
C ILE A 3 5.49 7.07 -8.45
N PHE A 4 5.81 6.30 -7.43
CA PHE A 4 7.01 6.46 -6.62
C PHE A 4 7.77 5.13 -6.51
N LYS A 5 9.09 5.20 -6.37
CA LYS A 5 9.98 4.04 -6.43
C LYS A 5 11.26 4.27 -5.67
N ASN A 6 11.66 3.30 -4.86
CA ASN A 6 12.95 3.29 -4.19
C ASN A 6 13.42 1.84 -4.01
N GLY A 7 14.53 1.49 -4.65
CA GLY A 7 15.00 0.10 -4.75
C GLY A 7 14.25 -0.69 -5.83
N ASN A 8 13.78 -1.89 -5.47
CA ASN A 8 13.13 -2.82 -6.41
C ASN A 8 11.62 -2.63 -6.46
N LEU A 9 11.04 -2.02 -5.43
CA LEU A 9 9.61 -1.80 -5.30
C LEU A 9 9.15 -0.57 -6.09
N MET A 10 8.17 -0.75 -6.96
CA MET A 10 7.47 0.33 -7.64
C MET A 10 6.02 0.39 -7.17
N VAL A 11 5.55 1.58 -6.82
CA VAL A 11 4.16 1.80 -6.41
C VAL A 11 3.49 2.71 -7.41
N ALA A 12 2.39 2.24 -7.99
CA ALA A 12 1.53 3.01 -8.86
C ALA A 12 0.20 3.27 -8.16
N THR A 13 -0.22 4.53 -8.15
CA THR A 13 -1.45 5.02 -7.52
C THR A 13 -2.28 5.82 -8.52
N ASP A 14 -3.56 6.04 -8.21
CA ASP A 14 -4.39 7.03 -8.90
C ASP A 14 -3.86 8.48 -8.69
N ASP A 15 -4.56 9.49 -9.21
CA ASP A 15 -4.19 10.91 -9.00
C ASP A 15 -4.35 11.38 -7.55
N LYS A 16 -5.02 10.55 -6.75
CA LYS A 16 -5.50 10.76 -5.40
C LYS A 16 -4.57 10.12 -4.38
N GLY A 17 -3.65 9.26 -4.82
CA GLY A 17 -2.68 8.59 -3.98
C GLY A 17 -3.09 7.21 -3.47
N ILE A 18 -4.15 6.64 -4.02
CA ILE A 18 -4.68 5.34 -3.64
C ILE A 18 -4.17 4.27 -4.62
N ILE A 19 -3.76 3.12 -4.07
CA ILE A 19 -3.51 1.93 -4.88
C ILE A 19 -4.87 1.27 -5.12
N ASP A 20 -5.48 1.51 -6.27
CA ASP A 20 -6.79 0.93 -6.60
C ASP A 20 -6.95 0.70 -8.11
N CYS A 21 -6.82 -0.57 -8.51
CA CYS A 21 -6.92 -0.98 -9.91
C CYS A 21 -8.32 -0.77 -10.54
N GLU A 22 -9.37 -0.61 -9.73
CA GLU A 22 -10.71 -0.29 -10.24
C GLU A 22 -10.79 1.16 -10.73
N SER A 23 -10.05 2.07 -10.07
CA SER A 23 -9.99 3.48 -10.44
C SER A 23 -8.93 3.78 -11.51
N GLU A 24 -7.80 3.08 -11.45
CA GLU A 24 -6.65 3.23 -12.35
C GLU A 24 -6.06 1.86 -12.62
N LYS A 25 -6.26 1.30 -13.82
CA LYS A 25 -5.94 -0.10 -14.13
C LYS A 25 -4.50 -0.49 -13.81
N ALA A 26 -3.56 0.46 -14.00
CA ALA A 26 -2.14 0.28 -13.75
C ALA A 26 -1.72 0.52 -12.29
N ALA A 27 -2.65 0.88 -11.40
CA ALA A 27 -2.36 0.98 -9.98
C ALA A 27 -2.00 -0.39 -9.40
N GLY A 28 -1.03 -0.38 -8.49
CA GLY A 28 -0.55 -1.58 -7.85
C GLY A 28 0.80 -1.42 -7.15
N LEU A 29 1.12 -2.44 -6.37
CA LEU A 29 2.45 -2.64 -5.79
C LEU A 29 3.20 -3.69 -6.61
N TYR A 30 4.34 -3.31 -7.16
CA TYR A 30 5.09 -4.13 -8.10
C TYR A 30 6.49 -4.46 -7.57
N LEU A 31 6.89 -5.72 -7.74
CA LEU A 31 8.26 -6.21 -7.56
C LEU A 31 8.65 -6.98 -8.82
N GLU A 32 9.79 -6.60 -9.43
CA GLU A 32 10.35 -7.29 -10.62
C GLU A 32 9.31 -7.49 -11.73
N ASP A 33 8.62 -6.41 -12.10
CA ASP A 33 7.58 -6.38 -13.14
C ASP A 33 6.35 -7.27 -12.85
N THR A 34 6.27 -7.87 -11.66
CA THR A 34 5.08 -8.58 -11.17
C THR A 34 4.30 -7.65 -10.25
N ARG A 35 3.01 -7.44 -10.52
CA ARG A 35 2.06 -6.83 -9.58
C ARG A 35 1.79 -7.86 -8.48
N PHE A 36 1.97 -7.49 -7.23
CA PHE A 36 1.61 -8.33 -6.08
C PHE A 36 0.27 -7.87 -5.51
N ILE A 37 0.07 -6.55 -5.42
CA ILE A 37 -1.13 -5.93 -4.85
C ILE A 37 -1.78 -5.07 -5.92
N SER A 38 -3.05 -5.30 -6.19
CA SER A 38 -3.85 -4.51 -7.14
C SER A 38 -4.67 -3.43 -6.44
N ARG A 39 -4.98 -3.62 -5.15
CA ARG A 39 -5.74 -2.69 -4.35
C ARG A 39 -5.26 -2.67 -2.90
N MET A 40 -5.07 -1.48 -2.35
CA MET A 40 -4.81 -1.20 -0.95
C MET A 40 -5.51 0.10 -0.58
N VAL A 41 -6.64 0.00 0.14
CA VAL A 41 -7.51 1.13 0.47
C VAL A 41 -7.66 1.25 1.98
N LEU A 42 -7.37 2.43 2.52
CA LEU A 42 -7.62 2.76 3.92
C LEU A 42 -9.13 2.90 4.19
N LYS A 43 -9.63 2.14 5.15
CA LYS A 43 -10.95 2.27 5.76
C LYS A 43 -10.84 2.86 7.14
N SER A 44 -11.81 3.68 7.52
CA SER A 44 -11.91 4.26 8.85
C SER A 44 -13.33 4.13 9.37
N SER A 45 -13.49 3.98 10.70
CA SER A 45 -14.79 4.07 11.35
C SER A 45 -15.38 5.49 11.33
N LEU A 46 -14.55 6.50 11.06
CA LEU A 46 -14.98 7.89 10.95
C LEU A 46 -15.15 8.29 9.48
N PRO A 47 -16.10 9.19 9.17
CA PRO A 47 -16.20 9.76 7.84
C PRO A 47 -15.00 10.68 7.59
N LEU A 48 -14.12 10.26 6.66
CA LEU A 48 -12.94 11.03 6.27
C LEU A 48 -13.14 11.65 4.90
N ARG A 49 -12.79 12.93 4.79
CA ARG A 49 -12.69 13.67 3.54
C ARG A 49 -11.22 13.96 3.24
N ARG A 50 -10.76 13.54 2.08
CA ARG A 50 -9.41 13.87 1.60
C ARG A 50 -9.27 15.38 1.40
N LEU A 51 -8.18 15.92 1.92
CA LEU A 51 -7.80 17.32 1.79
C LEU A 51 -6.74 17.49 0.69
N HIS A 52 -5.68 16.67 0.74
CA HIS A 52 -4.53 16.83 -0.14
C HIS A 52 -3.71 15.54 -0.24
N SER A 53 -2.94 15.40 -1.33
CA SER A 53 -1.97 14.33 -1.53
C SER A 53 -0.66 14.92 -2.02
N ASP A 54 0.40 14.76 -1.23
CA ASP A 54 1.77 15.18 -1.55
C ASP A 54 2.57 13.99 -2.05
N PHE A 55 3.24 14.15 -3.19
CA PHE A 55 4.01 13.08 -3.82
C PHE A 55 5.51 13.40 -3.74
N SER A 56 6.31 12.43 -3.29
CA SER A 56 7.76 12.46 -3.35
C SER A 56 8.27 11.37 -4.29
N TRP A 57 9.59 11.31 -4.48
CA TRP A 57 10.22 10.30 -5.34
C TRP A 57 10.12 8.88 -4.73
N ASP A 58 10.11 8.78 -3.40
CA ASP A 58 10.13 7.55 -2.61
C ASP A 58 8.79 7.23 -1.93
N GLY A 59 7.81 8.12 -2.00
CA GLY A 59 6.59 7.97 -1.23
C GLY A 59 5.49 8.96 -1.56
N ILE A 60 4.45 8.90 -0.74
CA ILE A 60 3.29 9.77 -0.79
C ILE A 60 2.79 10.03 0.63
N GLU A 61 2.27 11.22 0.84
CA GLU A 61 1.52 11.59 2.04
C GLU A 61 0.11 12.05 1.65
N VAL A 62 -0.92 11.37 2.14
CA VAL A 62 -2.33 11.74 1.94
C VAL A 62 -2.90 12.28 3.26
N ARG A 63 -3.56 13.43 3.18
CA ARG A 63 -4.14 14.14 4.32
C ARG A 63 -5.66 14.08 4.25
N TYR A 64 -6.28 13.81 5.38
CA TYR A 64 -7.73 13.75 5.52
C TYR A 64 -8.20 14.60 6.70
N LEU A 65 -9.43 15.08 6.56
CA LEU A 65 -10.20 15.75 7.60
C LEU A 65 -11.39 14.86 7.97
N GLY A 66 -11.64 14.67 9.25
CA GLY A 66 -12.75 13.88 9.77
C GLY A 66 -13.58 14.66 10.78
N LEU A 67 -14.77 14.11 11.05
CA LEU A 67 -15.64 14.58 12.13
C LEU A 67 -15.62 13.53 13.24
N SER A 68 -15.39 13.97 14.48
CA SER A 68 -15.45 13.12 15.68
C SER A 68 -16.85 12.51 15.89
N LYS A 69 -17.89 13.25 15.47
CA LYS A 69 -19.29 12.84 15.45
C LYS A 69 -20.03 13.49 14.27
N PRO A 70 -21.10 12.87 13.73
CA PRO A 70 -21.80 13.38 12.55
C PRO A 70 -22.32 14.82 12.69
N GLU A 71 -22.66 15.25 13.90
CA GLU A 71 -23.22 16.57 14.19
C GLU A 71 -22.16 17.63 14.55
N ALA A 72 -20.87 17.27 14.51
CA ALA A 72 -19.79 18.23 14.81
C ALA A 72 -19.85 19.41 13.82
N PRO A 73 -19.73 20.66 14.31
CA PRO A 73 -19.91 21.85 13.48
C PRO A 73 -18.79 22.04 12.44
N HIS A 74 -17.59 21.50 12.72
CA HIS A 74 -16.39 21.62 11.89
C HIS A 74 -15.58 20.31 11.93
N PHE A 75 -14.74 20.10 10.92
CA PHE A 75 -13.74 19.04 10.93
C PHE A 75 -12.78 19.25 12.10
N ASP A 76 -12.76 18.28 13.01
CA ASP A 76 -12.00 18.30 14.25
C ASP A 76 -11.05 17.09 14.36
N ILE A 77 -11.03 16.22 13.36
CA ILE A 77 -10.05 15.14 13.24
C ILE A 77 -9.15 15.39 12.05
N TYR A 78 -7.85 15.20 12.22
CA TYR A 78 -6.88 15.25 11.14
C TYR A 78 -6.13 13.93 11.05
N VAL A 79 -6.09 13.35 9.85
CA VAL A 79 -5.41 12.08 9.59
C VAL A 79 -4.36 12.28 8.50
N THR A 80 -3.17 11.77 8.73
CA THR A 80 -2.11 11.65 7.74
C THR A 80 -1.81 10.19 7.49
N GLU A 81 -1.94 9.76 6.24
CA GLU A 81 -1.48 8.47 5.73
C GLU A 81 -0.20 8.70 4.95
N SER A 82 0.87 7.95 5.27
CA SER A 82 2.12 8.03 4.52
C SER A 82 2.51 6.66 4.02
N LEU A 83 2.79 6.54 2.73
CA LEU A 83 3.35 5.33 2.13
C LEU A 83 4.77 5.63 1.64
N ARG A 84 5.73 4.75 1.95
CA ARG A 84 7.12 4.88 1.51
C ARG A 84 7.64 3.55 0.98
N ALA A 85 8.21 3.57 -0.22
CA ALA A 85 8.92 2.44 -0.77
C ALA A 85 10.37 2.45 -0.27
N GLU A 86 10.90 1.28 0.09
CA GLU A 86 12.31 1.09 0.37
C GLU A 86 12.71 -0.38 0.13
N GLY A 87 13.61 -0.61 -0.84
CA GLY A 87 14.06 -1.95 -1.20
C GLY A 87 12.91 -2.78 -1.75
N ASN A 88 12.47 -3.79 -0.99
CA ASN A 88 11.32 -4.65 -1.29
C ASN A 88 10.15 -4.42 -0.31
N THR A 89 10.16 -3.32 0.44
CA THR A 89 9.20 -3.05 1.52
C THR A 89 8.41 -1.77 1.25
N LEU A 90 7.08 -1.84 1.37
CA LEU A 90 6.21 -0.69 1.49
C LEU A 90 5.95 -0.41 2.96
N TYR A 91 6.47 0.69 3.47
CA TYR A 91 6.16 1.17 4.82
C TYR A 91 4.89 2.02 4.77
N THR A 92 4.04 1.87 5.78
CA THR A 92 2.88 2.73 5.98
C THR A 92 2.90 3.37 7.37
N GLU A 93 2.53 4.64 7.43
CA GLU A 93 2.17 5.38 8.64
C GLU A 93 0.71 5.79 8.60
N LEU A 94 0.07 5.79 9.75
CA LEU A 94 -1.13 6.56 10.01
C LEU A 94 -0.90 7.42 11.25
N THR A 95 -1.01 8.73 11.13
CA THR A 95 -1.04 9.65 12.27
C THR A 95 -2.41 10.27 12.37
N VAL A 96 -3.00 10.24 13.56
CA VAL A 96 -4.32 10.82 13.83
C VAL A 96 -4.18 11.87 14.92
N ARG A 97 -4.77 13.04 14.71
CA ARG A 97 -4.85 14.12 15.69
C ARG A 97 -6.29 14.44 16.00
N ASN A 98 -6.60 14.51 17.28
CA ASN A 98 -7.93 14.85 17.80
C ASN A 98 -7.93 16.31 18.26
N TYR A 99 -8.62 17.17 17.51
CA TYR A 99 -8.87 18.57 17.87
C TYR A 99 -10.26 18.78 18.48
N SER A 100 -11.06 17.72 18.64
CA SER A 100 -12.34 17.81 19.32
C SER A 100 -12.14 18.01 20.83
N ALA A 101 -13.20 18.45 21.51
CA ALA A 101 -13.20 18.63 22.97
C ALA A 101 -13.39 17.32 23.75
N GLU A 102 -13.65 16.21 23.05
CA GLU A 102 -13.96 14.91 23.63
C GLU A 102 -12.89 13.89 23.25
N ASP A 103 -12.72 12.85 24.07
CA ASP A 103 -11.93 11.69 23.65
C ASP A 103 -12.64 10.97 22.51
N ILE A 104 -11.89 10.48 21.53
CA ILE A 104 -12.44 9.70 20.43
C ILE A 104 -11.92 8.26 20.47
N GLU A 105 -12.73 7.37 19.93
CA GLU A 105 -12.31 6.02 19.54
C GLU A 105 -12.47 5.88 18.02
N VAL A 106 -11.39 5.50 17.34
CA VAL A 106 -11.36 5.35 15.88
C VAL A 106 -10.64 4.06 15.51
N SER A 107 -11.19 3.33 14.54
CA SER A 107 -10.54 2.16 13.96
C SER A 107 -10.14 2.43 12.52
N PHE A 108 -9.03 1.80 12.12
CA PHE A 108 -8.53 1.79 10.75
C PHE A 108 -8.23 0.37 10.29
N GLU A 109 -8.47 0.13 9.01
CA GLU A 109 -8.18 -1.13 8.34
C GLU A 109 -7.71 -0.86 6.91
N PHE A 110 -6.71 -1.59 6.44
CA PHE A 110 -6.33 -1.59 5.04
C PHE A 110 -7.01 -2.76 4.33
N GLU A 111 -7.93 -2.46 3.41
CA GLU A 111 -8.52 -3.44 2.50
C GLU A 111 -7.49 -3.74 1.40
N ILE A 112 -6.91 -4.95 1.42
CA ILE A 112 -5.89 -5.39 0.47
C ILE A 112 -6.44 -6.47 -0.47
N SER A 113 -6.19 -6.30 -1.76
CA SER A 113 -6.41 -7.34 -2.79
C SER A 113 -5.09 -7.66 -3.50
N CYS A 114 -4.65 -8.91 -3.38
CA CYS A 114 -3.46 -9.41 -4.07
C CYS A 114 -3.85 -10.01 -5.41
N VAL A 115 -3.09 -9.67 -6.46
CA VAL A 115 -3.26 -10.17 -7.82
C VAL A 115 -1.86 -10.27 -8.41
N PHE A 116 -1.35 -11.49 -8.55
CA PHE A 116 0.00 -11.82 -9.03
C PHE A 116 0.02 -11.82 -10.56
N GLU A 117 0.28 -10.67 -11.15
CA GLU A 117 0.17 -10.45 -12.60
C GLU A 117 1.38 -9.72 -13.17
N ASP A 118 1.79 -10.12 -14.38
CA ASP A 118 2.84 -9.42 -15.13
C ASP A 118 2.39 -8.01 -15.55
N MET A 119 3.27 -7.02 -15.37
CA MET A 119 3.03 -5.61 -15.67
C MET A 119 2.70 -5.35 -17.16
N PHE A 120 3.23 -6.12 -18.09
CA PHE A 120 2.90 -6.02 -19.52
C PHE A 120 1.47 -6.48 -19.80
N SER A 121 1.00 -7.49 -19.07
CA SER A 121 -0.41 -7.94 -19.11
C SER A 121 -1.33 -6.85 -18.55
N VAL A 122 -0.95 -6.20 -17.44
CA VAL A 122 -1.74 -5.09 -16.84
C VAL A 122 -1.88 -3.91 -17.81
N ARG A 123 -0.81 -3.55 -18.52
CA ARG A 123 -0.79 -2.42 -19.47
C ARG A 123 -1.49 -2.69 -20.81
N GLY A 124 -1.81 -3.95 -21.12
CA GLY A 124 -2.58 -4.32 -22.31
C GLY A 124 -1.82 -4.23 -23.64
N GLU A 125 -0.48 -4.17 -23.62
CA GLU A 125 0.35 -3.97 -24.82
C GLU A 125 0.87 -5.27 -25.47
N ASN A 126 0.43 -6.47 -25.06
CA ASN A 126 0.86 -7.69 -25.74
C ASN A 126 -0.19 -8.82 -25.76
N ASP A 127 -0.70 -9.13 -26.95
CA ASP A 127 -1.54 -10.30 -27.24
C ASP A 127 -0.81 -11.64 -27.00
N ALA A 128 0.53 -11.62 -26.93
CA ALA A 128 1.36 -12.81 -26.69
C ALA A 128 1.19 -13.45 -25.30
N TYR A 129 0.62 -12.70 -24.33
CA TYR A 129 0.46 -13.15 -22.94
C TYR A 129 -0.99 -13.48 -22.55
N LYS A 130 -1.95 -13.42 -23.50
CA LYS A 130 -3.39 -13.70 -23.31
C LYS A 130 -3.76 -15.14 -22.86
N GLY A 131 -2.80 -15.96 -22.48
CA GLY A 131 -3.00 -17.33 -21.99
C GLY A 131 -2.39 -17.61 -20.61
N LEU A 132 -1.74 -16.63 -19.97
CA LEU A 132 -1.13 -16.74 -18.63
C LEU A 132 -2.03 -16.13 -17.53
N ASP A 133 -3.34 -16.01 -17.80
CA ASP A 133 -4.35 -15.55 -16.85
C ASP A 133 -4.45 -16.51 -15.66
N VAL A 134 -3.61 -16.28 -14.65
CA VAL A 134 -3.81 -16.75 -13.28
C VAL A 134 -4.01 -15.54 -12.39
N SER A 135 -4.87 -14.62 -12.82
CA SER A 135 -5.41 -13.61 -11.91
C SER A 135 -6.27 -14.34 -10.87
N ARG A 136 -5.76 -14.47 -9.65
CA ARG A 136 -6.58 -14.91 -8.52
C ARG A 136 -6.48 -13.88 -7.42
N THR A 137 -7.57 -13.13 -7.28
CA THR A 137 -7.78 -12.17 -6.21
C THR A 137 -7.80 -12.89 -4.87
N LEU A 138 -6.80 -12.66 -4.04
CA LEU A 138 -6.86 -12.97 -2.61
C LEU A 138 -7.21 -11.68 -1.88
N SER A 139 -8.43 -11.60 -1.35
CA SER A 139 -8.87 -10.51 -0.47
C SER A 139 -8.80 -10.97 0.98
N SER A 140 -8.05 -10.27 1.82
CA SER A 140 -8.03 -10.52 3.28
C SER A 140 -8.10 -9.19 4.02
N SER A 141 -8.97 -9.16 5.04
CA SER A 141 -9.12 -8.11 6.05
C SER A 141 -8.13 -8.22 7.21
N THR A 142 -7.24 -9.23 7.20
CA THR A 142 -6.40 -9.59 8.34
C THR A 142 -4.92 -9.65 7.99
N THR A 143 -4.07 -9.51 9.02
CA THR A 143 -2.58 -9.63 9.11
C THR A 143 -2.00 -10.97 8.65
N ASN A 144 -2.64 -11.63 7.69
CA ASN A 144 -2.14 -12.86 7.10
C ASN A 144 -1.16 -12.51 5.99
N ASN A 145 -0.07 -13.26 5.92
CA ASN A 145 0.79 -13.25 4.76
C ASN A 145 0.01 -13.78 3.54
N PHE A 146 0.33 -13.26 2.37
CA PHE A 146 -0.23 -13.75 1.12
C PHE A 146 0.86 -14.52 0.39
N GLU A 147 0.55 -15.74 -0.03
CA GLU A 147 1.50 -16.57 -0.76
C GLU A 147 0.84 -17.04 -2.05
N PHE A 148 1.58 -16.98 -3.14
CA PHE A 148 1.22 -17.58 -4.41
C PHE A 148 2.38 -18.45 -4.88
N GLU A 149 2.04 -19.61 -5.43
CA GLU A 149 3.03 -20.61 -5.78
C GLU A 149 2.70 -21.18 -7.16
N SER A 150 3.62 -21.02 -8.11
CA SER A 150 3.58 -21.61 -9.44
C SER A 150 4.57 -22.77 -9.56
N ASP A 151 4.66 -23.39 -10.74
CA ASP A 151 5.67 -24.44 -11.00
C ASP A 151 7.11 -23.92 -10.96
N PHE A 152 7.31 -22.61 -11.08
CA PHE A 152 8.62 -21.98 -11.25
C PHE A 152 9.03 -21.12 -10.06
N GLU A 153 8.07 -20.46 -9.42
CA GLU A 153 8.34 -19.46 -8.38
C GLU A 153 7.29 -19.47 -7.29
N LYS A 154 7.66 -18.88 -6.15
CA LYS A 154 6.79 -18.60 -5.02
C LYS A 154 6.88 -17.11 -4.69
N ASP A 155 5.76 -16.43 -4.77
CA ASP A 155 5.59 -15.02 -4.44
C ASP A 155 4.98 -14.88 -3.05
N ILE A 156 5.56 -14.00 -2.22
CA ILE A 156 5.16 -13.82 -0.83
C ILE A 156 4.98 -12.34 -0.54
N VAL A 157 3.88 -12.00 0.14
CA VAL A 157 3.63 -10.71 0.79
C VAL A 157 3.58 -10.94 2.29
N GLU A 158 4.61 -10.53 3.00
CA GLU A 158 4.61 -10.47 4.46
C GLU A 158 3.82 -9.24 4.91
N ASN A 159 2.71 -9.44 5.62
CA ASN A 159 1.81 -8.36 6.02
C ASN A 159 1.91 -8.08 7.53
N SER A 160 2.46 -6.92 7.88
CA SER A 160 2.49 -6.44 9.27
C SER A 160 1.69 -5.14 9.45
N LEU A 161 0.67 -4.91 8.62
CA LEU A 161 -0.19 -3.74 8.76
C LEU A 161 -1.08 -3.87 9.99
N PRO A 162 -1.14 -2.86 10.86
CA PRO A 162 -2.00 -2.90 12.03
C PRO A 162 -3.48 -2.71 11.63
N ALA A 163 -4.35 -3.64 12.04
CA ALA A 163 -5.78 -3.38 12.17
C ALA A 163 -6.06 -3.07 13.64
N LEU A 164 -6.28 -1.80 13.99
CA LEU A 164 -6.37 -1.40 15.39
C LEU A 164 -7.41 -0.28 15.60
N SER A 165 -8.20 -0.46 16.66
CA SER A 165 -8.95 0.62 17.31
C SER A 165 -8.00 1.38 18.23
N MET A 166 -8.06 2.71 18.19
CA MET A 166 -7.28 3.59 19.07
C MET A 166 -8.20 4.55 19.79
N LYS A 167 -7.94 4.75 21.08
CA LYS A 167 -8.51 5.84 21.85
C LYS A 167 -7.55 7.02 21.85
N ILE A 168 -8.01 8.20 21.42
CA ILE A 168 -7.21 9.43 21.36
C ILE A 168 -7.86 10.48 22.24
N MET A 169 -7.13 10.93 23.25
CA MET A 169 -7.60 11.98 24.14
C MET A 169 -7.85 13.29 23.40
N SER A 170 -8.74 14.13 23.92
CA SER A 170 -8.93 15.50 23.43
C SER A 170 -7.59 16.26 23.34
N GLY A 171 -7.30 16.88 22.19
CA GLY A 171 -6.03 17.56 21.90
C GLY A 171 -4.83 16.62 21.65
N GLY A 172 -5.04 15.30 21.73
CA GLY A 172 -4.00 14.29 21.60
C GLY A 172 -3.72 13.87 20.16
N SER A 173 -2.68 13.04 20.02
CA SER A 173 -2.33 12.40 18.76
C SER A 173 -1.90 10.95 18.98
N SER A 174 -2.19 10.10 18.00
CA SER A 174 -1.71 8.72 17.96
C SER A 174 -1.07 8.43 16.61
N ARG A 175 -0.15 7.45 16.59
CA ARG A 175 0.57 7.02 15.40
C ARG A 175 0.59 5.51 15.34
N LEU A 176 0.28 4.97 14.17
CA LEU A 176 0.39 3.57 13.82
C LEU A 176 1.34 3.42 12.64
N SER A 177 2.12 2.37 12.65
CA SER A 177 3.02 2.05 11.54
C SER A 177 2.95 0.56 11.23
N GLY A 178 3.07 0.22 9.95
CA GLY A 178 3.13 -1.14 9.47
C GLY A 178 3.98 -1.22 8.22
N LYS A 179 4.12 -2.43 7.68
CA LYS A 179 4.79 -2.64 6.41
C LYS A 179 4.24 -3.85 5.66
N LEU A 180 4.44 -3.83 4.35
CA LEU A 180 4.26 -4.96 3.45
C LEU A 180 5.63 -5.26 2.84
N ARG A 181 6.16 -6.47 3.05
CA ARG A 181 7.42 -6.90 2.42
C ARG A 181 7.13 -7.91 1.34
N LEU A 182 7.70 -7.71 0.16
CA LEU A 182 7.51 -8.58 -0.99
C LEU A 182 8.77 -9.41 -1.21
N SER A 183 8.59 -10.69 -1.51
CA SER A 183 9.68 -11.57 -1.95
C SER A 183 9.20 -12.52 -3.04
N LYS A 184 10.17 -12.95 -3.84
CA LYS A 184 10.02 -13.93 -4.92
C LYS A 184 11.10 -14.99 -4.75
N GLU A 185 10.72 -16.25 -4.66
CA GLU A 185 11.60 -17.40 -4.50
C GLU A 185 11.50 -18.32 -5.73
N LEU A 186 12.62 -18.54 -6.43
CA LEU A 186 12.67 -19.44 -7.59
C LEU A 186 12.85 -20.89 -7.14
N LYS A 187 11.99 -21.79 -7.62
CA LYS A 187 11.97 -23.22 -7.24
C LYS A 187 13.01 -24.09 -7.96
N LYS A 188 13.57 -23.63 -9.07
CA LYS A 188 14.60 -24.33 -9.83
C LYS A 188 15.79 -23.42 -10.06
N GLU A 189 16.99 -23.98 -10.04
CA GLU A 189 18.21 -23.33 -10.57
C GLU A 189 18.13 -23.17 -12.09
N VAL A 190 17.21 -22.35 -12.58
CA VAL A 190 17.16 -21.95 -13.99
C VAL A 190 17.97 -20.66 -14.13
N ILE A 191 19.26 -20.85 -14.40
CA ILE A 191 20.17 -20.00 -15.19
C ILE A 191 19.88 -18.48 -15.21
N PHE A 192 19.74 -17.79 -14.07
CA PHE A 192 19.99 -16.32 -14.00
C PHE A 192 20.50 -15.93 -12.60
N LYS A 193 21.52 -16.63 -12.12
CA LYS A 193 22.18 -16.37 -10.82
C LYS A 193 23.01 -15.07 -10.77
N LYS A 194 22.62 -14.02 -11.51
CA LYS A 194 23.39 -12.75 -11.58
C LYS A 194 22.60 -11.45 -11.71
N MET A 195 21.29 -11.42 -11.40
CA MET A 195 20.51 -10.16 -11.35
C MET A 195 19.93 -9.79 -9.97
N LEU A 196 20.01 -10.67 -8.97
CA LEU A 196 19.36 -10.51 -7.65
C LEU A 196 20.29 -9.94 -6.57
N SER A 197 21.09 -8.91 -6.89
CA SER A 197 21.70 -8.08 -5.84
C SER A 197 20.75 -6.94 -5.50
N GLU A 198 20.49 -6.70 -4.20
CA GLU A 198 19.80 -5.49 -3.73
C GLU A 198 20.39 -4.27 -4.43
N ARG A 199 19.53 -3.50 -5.12
CA ARG A 199 19.97 -2.25 -5.75
C ARG A 199 20.19 -1.22 -4.64
N PRO A 200 21.27 -0.42 -4.71
CA PRO A 200 21.62 0.51 -3.66
C PRO A 200 20.49 1.49 -3.38
N VAL A 201 20.11 1.59 -2.11
CA VAL A 201 19.20 2.62 -1.59
C VAL A 201 19.92 3.96 -1.66
N ARG A 202 19.26 5.00 -2.20
CA ARG A 202 19.80 6.36 -2.10
C ARG A 202 19.61 6.87 -0.68
N SER A 203 20.68 6.88 0.11
CA SER A 203 20.77 7.68 1.34
C SER A 203 21.41 9.03 1.01
N TRP A 204 20.84 10.13 1.51
CA TRP A 204 21.52 11.41 1.51
C TRP A 204 22.42 11.52 2.74
N VAL A 205 23.67 11.93 2.51
CA VAL A 205 24.50 12.57 3.52
C VAL A 205 24.03 14.02 3.59
N SER A 206 23.70 14.47 4.81
CA SER A 206 23.38 15.86 5.17
C SER A 206 24.47 16.84 4.75
#